data_AF-A0A2T7UZE1-F1
#
_entry.id   AF-A0A2T7UZE1-F1
#
_cell.length_a   1.000
_cell.length_b   1.000
_cell.length_c   1.000
_cell.angle_alpha   90.00
_cell.angle_beta   90.00
_cell.angle_gamma   90.00
#
_symmetry.space_group_name_H-M   'P 1'
#
loop_
_entity.id
_entity.type
_entity.pdbx_description
1 polymer ?
#
loop_
_entity_poly.entity_id
_entity_poly.type
_entity_poly.pdbx_seq_one_letter_code
_entity_poly.pdbx_strand_id
1 'polypeptide(L)'
;MIDRRHLLAAFPMLWMAARAGALPTNPRNLIDAPGFLTTPFTLGVAAGDPDADGFVAWTRIVPEPAQPDGGMVAAPVRVGWEVARDPDFRQIVRHGEAIAHPELAHAVHVEVTGLEPARPYWYRFTCGGHRSPVGRGATLPLPQARLDRLRFAVAGCQNYEEGLYTACRKIAEEPVDFVFHYGDYIYEGADRGPAPRRVAGRVVTPIRRHTHGEIQSITDYRLRYGLYKSDADLQAAHAAAPWFVSFDDHEVDNDWAGDYDQDGTPPELFLMRRAMAMQAYYEHMPLRRRSMPVGAQMRMYRDARFGDLMQGFFLDTRQYRSDQAYGDDDVVQGPDVYSPDRTMMGDAQEGWLFDGLTRSTARWNLVAQQVRLMNMHYTKPGKDVPIASMDQWSGYMYSQRRLLSHIADHCPGNVMTVSGDAHRHYAGDLVHDQRGTIVSSEFLATSITSGADGVGDDDDFTRSAKAHTPELMAMTDRRGYVLCEVGRDTFRGDLKILDTVAVPDARLSTYASFVSERGKPGLHRV
;
A
#
# COMPACT_ATOMS: atom_id res chain seq x y z
N MET A 1 -28.73 44.13 -37.05
CA MET A 1 -29.59 43.72 -38.18
C MET A 1 -28.74 42.83 -39.08
N ILE A 2 -29.00 41.50 -39.05
CA ILE A 2 -28.86 40.51 -40.16
C ILE A 2 -27.47 40.43 -40.85
N ASP A 3 -26.87 39.30 -41.22
CA ASP A 3 -26.97 37.85 -41.04
C ASP A 3 -25.75 37.36 -41.86
N ARG A 4 -24.96 36.41 -41.35
CA ARG A 4 -23.95 35.68 -42.15
C ARG A 4 -24.12 34.19 -41.92
N ARG A 5 -25.34 33.70 -42.15
CA ARG A 5 -25.60 32.37 -42.69
C ARG A 5 -24.86 32.20 -44.02
N HIS A 6 -24.48 30.95 -44.30
CA HIS A 6 -23.73 30.43 -45.45
C HIS A 6 -22.21 30.31 -45.28
N LEU A 7 -21.78 29.46 -44.34
CA LEU A 7 -20.65 28.55 -44.57
C LEU A 7 -20.98 27.19 -43.91
N LEU A 8 -21.89 26.45 -44.55
CA LEU A 8 -22.10 25.03 -44.35
C LEU A 8 -22.18 24.39 -45.75
N ALA A 9 -21.15 23.68 -46.15
CA ALA A 9 -21.24 22.56 -47.09
C ALA A 9 -19.89 21.82 -47.16
N ALA A 10 -19.98 20.49 -47.08
CA ALA A 10 -18.94 19.49 -47.35
C ALA A 10 -17.88 19.24 -46.25
N PHE A 11 -18.25 18.42 -45.26
CA PHE A 11 -17.73 17.04 -45.14
C PHE A 11 -18.58 16.28 -44.09
N PRO A 12 -19.51 15.41 -44.51
CA PRO A 12 -20.24 14.55 -43.59
C PRO A 12 -19.43 13.28 -43.30
N MET A 13 -19.60 12.78 -42.08
CA MET A 13 -19.64 11.36 -41.71
C MET A 13 -18.49 10.46 -42.19
N LEU A 14 -17.59 10.12 -41.27
CA LEU A 14 -17.26 8.72 -40.95
C LEU A 14 -16.29 8.73 -39.76
N TRP A 15 -16.73 8.43 -38.55
CA TRP A 15 -15.96 7.73 -37.49
C TRP A 15 -16.95 7.29 -36.40
N MET A 16 -18.01 6.59 -36.83
CA MET A 16 -18.92 5.88 -35.93
C MET A 16 -19.34 4.54 -36.56
N ALA A 17 -18.36 3.65 -36.67
CA ALA A 17 -18.45 2.18 -36.80
C ALA A 17 -16.99 1.70 -36.79
N ALA A 18 -16.47 0.98 -35.79
CA ALA A 18 -16.95 -0.34 -35.41
C ALA A 18 -16.77 -0.61 -33.90
N ARG A 19 -17.88 -0.76 -33.18
CA ARG A 19 -17.99 -1.74 -32.10
C ARG A 19 -18.68 -2.98 -32.67
N ALA A 20 -18.08 -3.58 -33.70
CA ALA A 20 -18.28 -4.98 -34.00
C ALA A 20 -17.25 -5.72 -33.16
N GLY A 21 -17.67 -6.73 -32.39
CA GLY A 21 -16.79 -7.54 -31.56
C GLY A 21 -15.62 -8.07 -32.38
N ALA A 22 -14.47 -7.42 -32.27
CA ALA A 22 -13.21 -8.05 -32.61
C ALA A 22 -13.07 -9.19 -31.60
N LEU A 23 -13.26 -10.43 -32.05
CA LEU A 23 -12.77 -11.58 -31.31
C LEU A 23 -11.33 -11.25 -30.91
N PRO A 24 -10.94 -11.36 -29.63
CA PRO A 24 -9.57 -11.08 -29.23
C PRO A 24 -8.66 -11.94 -30.10
N THR A 25 -7.91 -11.30 -30.98
CA THR A 25 -6.98 -12.01 -31.85
C THR A 25 -5.80 -12.39 -31.00
N ASN A 26 -5.65 -13.68 -30.73
CA ASN A 26 -4.47 -14.20 -30.07
C ASN A 26 -3.20 -13.74 -30.83
N PRO A 27 -2.13 -13.37 -30.11
CA PRO A 27 -0.87 -13.07 -30.75
C PRO A 27 -0.36 -14.29 -31.53
N ARG A 28 0.27 -14.07 -32.68
CA ARG A 28 0.71 -15.16 -33.59
C ARG A 28 1.74 -16.09 -32.95
N ASN A 29 2.52 -15.58 -31.99
CA ASN A 29 3.53 -16.31 -31.23
C ASN A 29 3.01 -16.75 -29.84
N LEU A 30 1.70 -16.83 -29.64
CA LEU A 30 1.13 -17.36 -28.39
C LEU A 30 1.58 -18.80 -28.14
N ILE A 31 2.02 -19.06 -26.92
CA ILE A 31 2.31 -20.40 -26.42
C ILE A 31 1.13 -20.86 -25.56
N ASP A 32 0.34 -21.80 -26.08
CA ASP A 32 -0.84 -22.31 -25.37
C ASP A 32 -0.50 -23.30 -24.24
N ALA A 33 0.56 -24.10 -24.43
CA ALA A 33 0.97 -25.13 -23.48
C ALA A 33 2.50 -25.09 -23.29
N PRO A 34 3.04 -24.12 -22.52
CA PRO A 34 4.45 -24.11 -22.18
C PRO A 34 4.83 -25.34 -21.34
N GLY A 35 6.05 -25.83 -21.49
CA GLY A 35 6.62 -26.86 -20.61
C GLY A 35 7.49 -26.23 -19.53
N PHE A 36 7.31 -26.65 -18.28
CA PHE A 36 8.16 -26.23 -17.15
C PHE A 36 8.73 -27.45 -16.44
N LEU A 37 9.96 -27.33 -15.92
CA LEU A 37 10.58 -28.38 -15.10
C LEU A 37 10.06 -28.35 -13.65
N THR A 38 9.76 -27.15 -13.15
CA THR A 38 9.21 -26.87 -11.82
C THR A 38 7.96 -26.01 -11.96
N THR A 39 7.23 -25.81 -10.85
CA THR A 39 6.05 -24.93 -10.89
C THR A 39 6.46 -23.51 -11.32
N PRO A 40 5.75 -22.88 -12.29
CA PRO A 40 6.01 -21.51 -12.66
C PRO A 40 5.41 -20.49 -11.67
N PHE A 41 4.64 -20.96 -10.68
CA PHE A 41 3.97 -20.12 -9.68
C PHE A 41 4.87 -19.86 -8.46
N THR A 42 6.15 -19.52 -8.69
CA THR A 42 7.15 -19.39 -7.63
C THR A 42 6.95 -18.18 -6.72
N LEU A 43 6.20 -17.16 -7.19
CA LEU A 43 5.84 -15.97 -6.42
C LEU A 43 4.43 -16.03 -5.82
N GLY A 44 3.82 -17.22 -5.82
CA GLY A 44 2.48 -17.44 -5.28
C GLY A 44 1.38 -16.75 -6.06
N VAL A 45 0.31 -16.41 -5.35
CA VAL A 45 -0.90 -15.74 -5.88
C VAL A 45 -1.29 -14.61 -4.93
N ALA A 46 -2.01 -13.61 -5.44
CA ALA A 46 -2.53 -12.51 -4.63
C ALA A 46 -3.92 -12.08 -5.10
N ALA A 47 -4.74 -11.59 -4.16
CA ALA A 47 -6.01 -10.95 -4.46
C ALA A 47 -5.99 -9.49 -4.00
N GLY A 48 -6.70 -8.60 -4.70
CA GLY A 48 -6.70 -7.19 -4.35
C GLY A 48 -7.78 -6.39 -5.04
N ASP A 49 -7.87 -5.11 -4.65
CA ASP A 49 -8.88 -4.16 -5.13
C ASP A 49 -10.31 -4.74 -5.21
N PRO A 50 -10.81 -5.38 -4.12
CA PRO A 50 -12.14 -5.97 -4.13
C PRO A 50 -13.23 -4.90 -4.33
N ASP A 51 -14.32 -5.32 -4.96
CA ASP A 51 -15.55 -4.55 -5.18
C ASP A 51 -16.76 -5.45 -4.85
N ALA A 52 -17.98 -4.94 -4.95
CA ALA A 52 -19.18 -5.65 -4.57
C ALA A 52 -19.47 -6.90 -5.41
N ASP A 53 -18.98 -6.96 -6.66
CA ASP A 53 -19.21 -8.08 -7.56
C ASP A 53 -17.93 -8.79 -8.00
N GLY A 54 -16.79 -8.48 -7.39
CA GLY A 54 -15.52 -8.90 -7.94
C GLY A 54 -14.28 -8.54 -7.14
N PHE A 55 -13.14 -8.97 -7.64
CA PHE A 55 -11.81 -8.62 -7.15
C PHE A 55 -10.77 -8.90 -8.25
N VAL A 56 -9.55 -8.40 -8.07
CA VAL A 56 -8.41 -8.76 -8.92
C VAL A 56 -7.79 -10.05 -8.38
N ALA A 57 -7.71 -11.09 -9.22
CA ALA A 57 -6.86 -12.24 -8.97
C ALA A 57 -5.54 -12.06 -9.73
N TRP A 58 -4.41 -12.25 -9.05
CA TRP A 58 -3.08 -12.01 -9.57
C TRP A 58 -2.16 -13.22 -9.41
N THR A 59 -1.29 -13.43 -10.39
CA THR A 59 -0.11 -14.28 -10.32
C THR A 59 0.95 -13.79 -11.32
N ARG A 60 2.19 -14.26 -11.20
CA ARG A 60 3.22 -14.15 -12.25
C ARG A 60 3.71 -15.53 -12.67
N ILE A 61 3.89 -15.76 -13.97
CA ILE A 61 4.46 -17.01 -14.49
C ILE A 61 5.98 -16.82 -14.58
N VAL A 62 6.70 -17.42 -13.63
CA VAL A 62 8.14 -17.21 -13.46
C VAL A 62 8.77 -18.42 -12.76
N PRO A 63 9.30 -19.41 -13.50
CA PRO A 63 9.97 -20.57 -12.90
C PRO A 63 11.30 -20.23 -12.22
N GLU A 64 12.01 -19.19 -12.68
CA GLU A 64 13.32 -18.80 -12.16
C GLU A 64 13.36 -17.31 -11.76
N PRO A 65 12.76 -16.92 -10.61
CA PRO A 65 12.59 -15.51 -10.24
C PRO A 65 13.90 -14.76 -9.97
N ALA A 66 15.02 -15.48 -9.82
CA ALA A 66 16.36 -14.91 -9.68
C ALA A 66 17.06 -14.63 -11.02
N GLN A 67 16.46 -15.02 -12.15
CA GLN A 67 17.00 -14.75 -13.49
C GLN A 67 16.35 -13.50 -14.12
N PRO A 68 17.09 -12.69 -14.89
CA PRO A 68 16.57 -11.48 -15.53
C PRO A 68 15.31 -11.68 -16.38
N ASP A 69 15.22 -12.78 -17.10
CA ASP A 69 14.08 -13.15 -17.93
C ASP A 69 13.04 -14.01 -17.18
N GLY A 70 13.28 -14.31 -15.90
CA GLY A 70 12.42 -15.17 -15.09
C GLY A 70 12.46 -16.65 -15.49
N GLY A 71 13.40 -17.07 -16.36
CA GLY A 71 13.37 -18.38 -17.01
C GLY A 71 12.24 -18.52 -18.04
N MET A 72 11.74 -17.38 -18.55
CA MET A 72 10.65 -17.34 -19.52
C MET A 72 11.16 -16.94 -20.90
N VAL A 73 10.62 -17.59 -21.93
CA VAL A 73 10.81 -17.13 -23.32
C VAL A 73 10.06 -15.81 -23.55
N ALA A 74 10.61 -14.96 -24.42
CA ALA A 74 10.01 -13.69 -24.83
C ALA A 74 8.80 -13.88 -25.77
N ALA A 75 7.80 -14.62 -25.32
CA ALA A 75 6.55 -14.89 -26.02
C ALA A 75 5.37 -14.90 -25.04
N PRO A 76 4.18 -14.48 -25.48
CA PRO A 76 2.98 -14.52 -24.65
C PRO A 76 2.59 -15.97 -24.33
N VAL A 77 2.08 -16.17 -23.11
CA VAL A 77 1.72 -17.50 -22.58
C VAL A 77 0.26 -17.50 -22.12
N ARG A 78 -0.49 -18.54 -22.49
CA ARG A 78 -1.87 -18.73 -22.02
C ARG A 78 -1.90 -19.25 -20.59
N VAL A 79 -2.75 -18.65 -19.76
CA VAL A 79 -2.94 -19.01 -18.35
C VAL A 79 -4.43 -19.19 -18.07
N GLY A 80 -4.82 -20.38 -17.64
CA GLY A 80 -6.19 -20.64 -17.17
C GLY A 80 -6.39 -20.12 -15.74
N TRP A 81 -7.61 -19.74 -15.39
CA TRP A 81 -7.98 -19.32 -14.05
C TRP A 81 -9.38 -19.81 -13.67
N GLU A 82 -9.58 -20.07 -12.38
CA GLU A 82 -10.85 -20.53 -11.81
C GLU A 82 -11.14 -19.78 -10.50
N VAL A 83 -12.41 -19.54 -10.22
CA VAL A 83 -12.92 -19.01 -8.95
C VAL A 83 -14.08 -19.89 -8.48
N ALA A 84 -14.05 -20.29 -7.22
CA ALA A 84 -14.99 -21.22 -6.59
C ALA A 84 -15.56 -20.67 -5.27
N ARG A 85 -16.70 -21.23 -4.84
CA ARG A 85 -17.35 -20.94 -3.56
C ARG A 85 -16.77 -21.74 -2.38
N ASP A 86 -15.84 -22.64 -2.64
CA ASP A 86 -15.24 -23.52 -1.65
C ASP A 86 -13.75 -23.77 -1.98
N PRO A 87 -12.91 -24.03 -0.96
CA PRO A 87 -11.47 -24.22 -1.14
C PRO A 87 -11.09 -25.47 -1.94
N ASP A 88 -11.99 -26.45 -2.03
CA ASP A 88 -11.76 -27.71 -2.77
C ASP A 88 -12.13 -27.59 -4.26
N PHE A 89 -12.62 -26.43 -4.72
CA PHE A 89 -13.10 -26.18 -6.08
C PHE A 89 -14.21 -27.13 -6.53
N ARG A 90 -15.11 -27.53 -5.63
CA ARG A 90 -16.30 -28.34 -5.98
C ARG A 90 -17.37 -27.50 -6.67
N GLN A 91 -17.43 -26.20 -6.39
CA GLN A 91 -18.40 -25.24 -6.94
C GLN A 91 -17.68 -24.08 -7.63
N ILE A 92 -17.19 -24.33 -8.84
CA ILE A 92 -16.62 -23.27 -9.70
C ILE A 92 -17.75 -22.35 -10.17
N VAL A 93 -17.58 -21.04 -9.97
CA VAL A 93 -18.55 -20.00 -10.32
C VAL A 93 -18.09 -19.08 -11.44
N ARG A 94 -16.77 -18.96 -11.63
CA ARG A 94 -16.15 -18.26 -12.76
C ARG A 94 -14.91 -19.01 -13.16
N HIS A 95 -14.60 -18.99 -14.46
CA HIS A 95 -13.35 -19.49 -14.99
C HIS A 95 -13.10 -18.82 -16.33
N GLY A 96 -11.86 -18.91 -16.80
CA GLY A 96 -11.49 -18.38 -18.10
C GLY A 96 -10.00 -18.53 -18.36
N GLU A 97 -9.54 -17.75 -19.33
CA GLU A 97 -8.14 -17.70 -19.71
C GLU A 97 -7.67 -16.24 -19.72
N ALA A 98 -6.40 -16.04 -19.45
CA ALA A 98 -5.67 -14.79 -19.58
C ALA A 98 -4.40 -15.05 -20.40
N ILE A 99 -3.82 -13.97 -20.94
CA ILE A 99 -2.54 -14.02 -21.64
C ILE A 99 -1.50 -13.30 -20.77
N ALA A 100 -0.49 -14.04 -20.34
CA ALA A 100 0.68 -13.51 -19.65
C ALA A 100 1.66 -12.98 -20.71
N HIS A 101 1.81 -11.66 -20.78
CA HIS A 101 2.62 -10.99 -21.78
C HIS A 101 4.07 -10.79 -21.30
N PRO A 102 5.10 -11.05 -22.13
CA PRO A 102 6.50 -10.81 -21.75
C PRO A 102 6.79 -9.34 -21.44
N GLU A 103 6.07 -8.42 -22.07
CA GLU A 103 6.18 -6.97 -21.83
C GLU A 103 5.85 -6.60 -20.38
N LEU A 104 5.01 -7.41 -19.72
CA LEU A 104 4.61 -7.27 -18.32
C LEU A 104 5.19 -8.39 -17.44
N ALA A 105 6.38 -8.90 -17.79
CA ALA A 105 7.08 -9.93 -17.04
C ALA A 105 6.26 -11.21 -16.82
N HIS A 106 5.33 -11.52 -17.73
CA HIS A 106 4.36 -12.60 -17.61
C HIS A 106 3.51 -12.53 -16.33
N ALA A 107 3.27 -11.33 -15.82
CA ALA A 107 2.24 -11.06 -14.83
C ALA A 107 0.84 -11.28 -15.43
N VAL A 108 -0.07 -11.72 -14.58
CA VAL A 108 -1.48 -11.99 -14.92
C VAL A 108 -2.34 -11.24 -13.92
N HIS A 109 -3.20 -10.36 -14.43
CA HIS A 109 -4.23 -9.67 -13.67
C HIS A 109 -5.59 -10.04 -14.24
N VAL A 110 -6.42 -10.71 -13.45
CA VAL A 110 -7.80 -11.07 -13.81
C VAL A 110 -8.76 -10.24 -12.96
N GLU A 111 -9.48 -9.30 -13.58
CA GLU A 111 -10.59 -8.60 -12.94
C GLU A 111 -11.84 -9.50 -12.98
N VAL A 112 -12.02 -10.30 -11.94
CA VAL A 112 -13.17 -11.18 -11.79
C VAL A 112 -14.40 -10.32 -11.48
N THR A 113 -15.53 -10.57 -12.16
CA THR A 113 -16.79 -9.82 -12.00
C THR A 113 -18.02 -10.74 -11.98
N GLY A 114 -19.16 -10.18 -11.60
CA GLY A 114 -20.46 -10.87 -11.52
C GLY A 114 -20.55 -11.92 -10.39
N LEU A 115 -19.69 -11.81 -9.38
CA LEU A 115 -19.79 -12.57 -8.15
C LEU A 115 -20.88 -11.99 -7.24
N GLU A 116 -21.41 -12.81 -6.34
CA GLU A 116 -22.33 -12.32 -5.31
C GLU A 116 -21.54 -11.57 -4.22
N PRO A 117 -22.08 -10.45 -3.69
CA PRO A 117 -21.41 -9.59 -2.71
C PRO A 117 -21.21 -10.24 -1.33
N ALA A 118 -20.38 -9.58 -0.52
CA ALA A 118 -20.18 -9.83 0.91
C ALA A 118 -19.79 -11.26 1.30
N ARG A 119 -18.87 -11.90 0.55
CA ARG A 119 -18.42 -13.27 0.88
C ARG A 119 -17.02 -13.60 0.35
N PRO A 120 -16.35 -14.58 0.96
CA PRO A 120 -15.10 -15.10 0.44
C PRO A 120 -15.32 -15.97 -0.81
N TYR A 121 -14.28 -16.01 -1.65
CA TYR A 121 -14.13 -16.92 -2.78
C TYR A 121 -12.71 -17.48 -2.81
N TRP A 122 -12.53 -18.64 -3.42
CA TRP A 122 -11.23 -19.27 -3.63
C TRP A 122 -10.88 -19.23 -5.11
N TYR A 123 -9.63 -18.94 -5.44
CA TYR A 123 -9.18 -18.85 -6.82
C TYR A 123 -7.84 -19.56 -7.02
N ARG A 124 -7.59 -20.01 -8.26
CA ARG A 124 -6.32 -20.62 -8.66
C ARG A 124 -6.07 -20.39 -10.15
N PHE A 125 -4.81 -20.56 -10.53
CA PHE A 125 -4.35 -20.50 -11.91
C PHE A 125 -3.81 -21.84 -12.38
N THR A 126 -3.83 -22.05 -13.70
CA THR A 126 -3.24 -23.20 -14.38
C THR A 126 -2.39 -22.75 -15.55
N CYS A 127 -1.17 -23.29 -15.67
CA CYS A 127 -0.26 -22.99 -16.78
C CYS A 127 0.66 -24.19 -17.02
N GLY A 128 0.76 -24.66 -18.26
CA GLY A 128 1.69 -25.75 -18.62
C GLY A 128 1.52 -27.05 -17.83
N GLY A 129 0.29 -27.39 -17.43
CA GLY A 129 0.00 -28.57 -16.59
C GLY A 129 0.21 -28.37 -15.08
N HIS A 130 0.75 -27.23 -14.65
CA HIS A 130 0.89 -26.87 -13.24
C HIS A 130 -0.35 -26.13 -12.73
N ARG A 131 -0.62 -26.24 -11.43
CA ARG A 131 -1.62 -25.46 -10.69
C ARG A 131 -0.90 -24.55 -9.70
N SER A 132 -1.37 -23.32 -9.56
CA SER A 132 -0.91 -22.40 -8.51
C SER A 132 -1.36 -22.89 -7.12
N PRO A 133 -0.79 -22.34 -6.04
CA PRO A 133 -1.46 -22.34 -4.74
C PRO A 133 -2.88 -21.78 -4.84
N VAL A 134 -3.74 -22.19 -3.91
CA VAL A 134 -5.09 -21.63 -3.79
C VAL A 134 -5.00 -20.32 -3.02
N GLY A 135 -5.54 -19.24 -3.59
CA GLY A 135 -5.73 -17.98 -2.90
C GLY A 135 -7.18 -17.75 -2.50
N ARG A 136 -7.39 -16.87 -1.52
CA ARG A 136 -8.70 -16.41 -1.06
C ARG A 136 -8.88 -14.94 -1.41
N GLY A 137 -9.93 -14.65 -2.20
CA GLY A 137 -10.44 -13.30 -2.42
C GLY A 137 -11.74 -13.09 -1.63
N ALA A 138 -12.26 -11.87 -1.65
CA ALA A 138 -13.58 -11.57 -1.13
C ALA A 138 -14.20 -10.41 -1.91
N THR A 139 -15.52 -10.42 -2.04
CA THR A 139 -16.28 -9.29 -2.59
C THR A 139 -16.78 -8.41 -1.47
N LEU A 140 -16.82 -7.10 -1.69
CA LEU A 140 -17.32 -6.14 -0.71
C LEU A 140 -18.85 -6.24 -0.53
N PRO A 141 -19.41 -5.80 0.60
CA PRO A 141 -20.84 -5.59 0.72
C PRO A 141 -21.31 -4.40 -0.12
N LEU A 142 -22.55 -4.47 -0.63
CA LEU A 142 -23.18 -3.34 -1.31
C LEU A 142 -23.29 -2.12 -0.38
N PRO A 143 -23.21 -0.87 -0.87
CA PRO A 143 -23.10 0.34 -0.04
C PRO A 143 -24.17 0.56 1.07
N GLN A 144 -25.37 -0.01 0.92
CA GLN A 144 -26.46 0.08 1.90
C GLN A 144 -26.63 -1.19 2.74
N ALA A 145 -25.85 -2.24 2.46
CA ALA A 145 -25.90 -3.48 3.21
C ALA A 145 -25.36 -3.25 4.61
N ARG A 146 -26.14 -3.69 5.62
CA ARG A 146 -25.71 -3.60 7.00
C ARG A 146 -24.47 -4.47 7.23
N LEU A 147 -23.40 -3.87 7.74
CA LEU A 147 -22.22 -4.60 8.22
C LEU A 147 -22.00 -4.28 9.70
N ASP A 148 -21.93 -5.31 10.55
CA ASP A 148 -21.79 -5.13 12.00
C ASP A 148 -20.32 -5.01 12.43
N ARG A 149 -19.40 -5.63 11.69
CA ARG A 149 -17.97 -5.65 11.98
C ARG A 149 -17.14 -5.76 10.71
N LEU A 150 -15.96 -5.15 10.72
CA LEU A 150 -14.90 -5.31 9.73
C LEU A 150 -13.55 -5.44 10.45
N ARG A 151 -12.68 -6.35 10.01
CA ARG A 151 -11.31 -6.51 10.53
C ARG A 151 -10.28 -6.38 9.44
N PHE A 152 -9.19 -5.68 9.69
CA PHE A 152 -8.10 -5.57 8.73
C PHE A 152 -6.76 -5.38 9.41
N ALA A 153 -5.68 -5.79 8.73
CA ALA A 153 -4.31 -5.52 9.15
C ALA A 153 -3.73 -4.34 8.38
N VAL A 154 -2.85 -3.57 9.03
CA VAL A 154 -2.04 -2.50 8.43
C VAL A 154 -0.58 -2.88 8.56
N ALA A 155 0.14 -2.97 7.44
CA ALA A 155 1.50 -3.48 7.37
C ALA A 155 2.32 -2.79 6.26
N GLY A 156 3.65 -2.82 6.37
CA GLY A 156 4.57 -2.26 5.38
C GLY A 156 6.00 -2.26 5.92
N CYS A 157 6.92 -1.54 5.26
CA CYS A 157 8.34 -1.45 5.64
C CYS A 157 8.93 -2.83 5.94
N GLN A 158 9.02 -3.64 4.90
CA GLN A 158 9.44 -5.03 5.01
C GLN A 158 10.84 -5.24 4.45
N ASN A 159 11.84 -4.46 4.87
CA ASN A 159 13.21 -4.61 4.36
C ASN A 159 13.70 -6.06 4.51
N TYR A 160 14.00 -6.69 3.37
CA TYR A 160 14.30 -8.12 3.30
C TYR A 160 15.53 -8.50 4.13
N GLU A 161 16.54 -7.63 4.18
CA GLU A 161 17.81 -7.94 4.84
C GLU A 161 17.73 -7.90 6.38
N GLU A 162 16.71 -7.24 6.93
CA GLU A 162 16.67 -6.83 8.34
C GLU A 162 15.87 -7.74 9.25
N GLY A 163 15.17 -8.74 8.70
CA GLY A 163 14.41 -9.69 9.48
C GLY A 163 13.69 -10.71 8.60
N LEU A 164 13.08 -11.71 9.21
CA LEU A 164 12.20 -12.69 8.57
C LEU A 164 10.74 -12.19 8.64
N TYR A 165 9.92 -12.58 7.66
CA TYR A 165 8.54 -12.11 7.54
C TYR A 165 7.54 -12.89 8.42
N THR A 166 7.95 -13.26 9.64
CA THR A 166 7.07 -13.93 10.61
C THR A 166 5.77 -13.15 10.85
N ALA A 167 5.80 -11.82 10.78
CA ALA A 167 4.60 -10.97 10.87
C ALA A 167 3.60 -11.25 9.74
N CYS A 168 4.06 -11.49 8.50
CA CYS A 168 3.19 -11.89 7.39
C CYS A 168 2.50 -13.23 7.65
N ARG A 169 3.22 -14.24 8.18
CA ARG A 169 2.60 -15.51 8.61
C ARG A 169 1.52 -15.28 9.67
N LYS A 170 1.81 -14.41 10.64
CA LYS A 170 0.83 -14.06 11.68
C LYS A 170 -0.40 -13.36 11.11
N ILE A 171 -0.25 -12.45 10.15
CA ILE A 171 -1.38 -11.83 9.44
C ILE A 171 -2.20 -12.88 8.69
N ALA A 172 -1.55 -13.87 8.06
CA ALA A 172 -2.23 -14.96 7.36
C ALA A 172 -3.09 -15.85 8.30
N GLU A 173 -2.74 -15.90 9.59
CA GLU A 173 -3.46 -16.63 10.65
C GLU A 173 -4.60 -15.78 11.26
N GLU A 174 -4.62 -14.47 11.06
CA GLU A 174 -5.65 -13.56 11.58
C GLU A 174 -6.94 -13.63 10.73
N PRO A 175 -8.13 -13.49 11.34
CA PRO A 175 -9.41 -13.48 10.64
C PRO A 175 -9.69 -12.11 10.01
N VAL A 176 -8.77 -11.62 9.18
CA VAL A 176 -8.89 -10.33 8.48
C VAL A 176 -9.80 -10.44 7.25
N ASP A 177 -10.55 -9.39 7.00
CA ASP A 177 -11.36 -9.20 5.80
C ASP A 177 -10.53 -8.63 4.64
N PHE A 178 -9.49 -7.84 4.96
CA PHE A 178 -8.48 -7.37 4.02
C PHE A 178 -7.17 -6.99 4.73
N VAL A 179 -6.11 -6.78 3.95
CA VAL A 179 -4.83 -6.19 4.40
C VAL A 179 -4.64 -4.85 3.69
N PHE A 180 -4.28 -3.80 4.41
CA PHE A 180 -3.75 -2.56 3.85
C PHE A 180 -2.22 -2.59 3.94
N HIS A 181 -1.55 -2.59 2.79
CA HIS A 181 -0.11 -2.41 2.74
C HIS A 181 0.21 -0.95 2.44
N TYR A 182 0.80 -0.23 3.40
CA TYR A 182 0.97 1.23 3.30
C TYR A 182 2.11 1.64 2.38
N GLY A 183 3.12 0.79 2.18
CA GLY A 183 4.25 1.03 1.28
C GLY A 183 5.55 0.42 1.82
N ASP A 184 6.67 0.68 1.15
CA ASP A 184 7.96 0.02 1.40
C ASP A 184 7.87 -1.51 1.31
N TYR A 185 7.13 -1.98 0.31
CA TYR A 185 7.00 -3.39 -0.02
C TYR A 185 8.33 -3.98 -0.45
N ILE A 186 9.13 -3.19 -1.18
CA ILE A 186 10.53 -3.46 -1.45
C ILE A 186 11.36 -2.29 -0.94
N TYR A 187 12.66 -2.54 -0.78
CA TYR A 187 13.68 -1.50 -0.71
C TYR A 187 14.51 -1.55 -1.99
N GLU A 188 15.04 -0.42 -2.41
CA GLU A 188 15.85 -0.19 -3.61
C GLU A 188 17.36 -0.43 -3.38
N GLY A 189 17.81 -0.17 -2.15
CA GLY A 189 19.22 -0.12 -1.78
C GLY A 189 20.06 -1.36 -2.16
N ALA A 190 21.35 -1.12 -2.38
CA ALA A 190 22.35 -2.15 -2.70
C ALA A 190 22.57 -3.17 -1.57
N ASP A 191 22.99 -4.38 -1.95
CA ASP A 191 23.54 -5.36 -1.00
C ASP A 191 24.89 -4.86 -0.45
N ARG A 192 24.96 -4.62 0.86
CA ARG A 192 26.15 -4.08 1.55
C ARG A 192 27.07 -5.17 2.10
N GLY A 193 26.84 -6.43 1.74
CA GLY A 193 27.65 -7.55 2.23
C GLY A 193 27.18 -8.09 3.58
N PRO A 194 27.82 -9.18 4.06
CA PRO A 194 27.40 -9.87 5.28
C PRO A 194 27.93 -9.21 6.57
N ALA A 195 28.68 -8.12 6.47
CA ALA A 195 29.28 -7.47 7.62
C ALA A 195 28.20 -6.78 8.49
N PRO A 196 28.36 -6.77 9.83
CA PRO A 196 27.47 -6.03 10.69
C PRO A 196 27.42 -4.54 10.29
N ARG A 197 26.21 -3.98 10.24
CA ARG A 197 25.95 -2.59 9.83
C ARG A 197 25.10 -1.86 10.85
N ARG A 198 25.12 -0.53 10.82
CA ARG A 198 24.24 0.29 11.65
C ARG A 198 22.86 0.42 11.02
N VAL A 199 21.82 -0.02 11.72
CA VAL A 199 20.39 0.15 11.38
C VAL A 199 19.73 0.81 12.60
N ALA A 200 19.06 1.95 12.40
CA ALA A 200 18.45 2.72 13.49
C ALA A 200 19.39 2.94 14.71
N GLY A 201 20.68 3.23 14.43
CA GLY A 201 21.70 3.44 15.47
C GLY A 201 22.27 2.17 16.13
N ARG A 202 21.80 0.97 15.75
CA ARG A 202 22.20 -0.33 16.32
C ARG A 202 23.01 -1.17 15.35
N VAL A 203 23.95 -1.96 15.86
CA VAL A 203 24.72 -2.90 15.03
C VAL A 203 23.87 -4.15 14.80
N VAL A 204 23.54 -4.41 13.54
CA VAL A 204 22.73 -5.55 13.08
C VAL A 204 23.53 -6.33 12.06
N THR A 205 23.54 -7.66 12.18
CA THR A 205 24.08 -8.54 11.15
C THR A 205 22.96 -8.91 10.18
N PRO A 206 23.08 -8.63 8.86
CA PRO A 206 22.09 -9.03 7.88
C PRO A 206 21.89 -10.55 7.90
N ILE A 207 20.64 -10.99 8.04
CA ILE A 207 20.29 -12.42 8.06
C ILE A 207 19.85 -12.93 6.67
N ARG A 208 19.50 -11.99 5.80
CA ARG A 208 19.20 -12.18 4.38
C ARG A 208 19.89 -11.06 3.60
N ARG A 209 19.93 -11.19 2.28
CA ARG A 209 20.66 -10.24 1.42
C ARG A 209 19.81 -9.84 0.22
N HIS A 210 19.91 -8.57 -0.15
CA HIS A 210 19.51 -8.12 -1.47
C HIS A 210 20.43 -8.69 -2.54
N THR A 211 20.10 -8.38 -3.80
CA THR A 211 20.91 -8.75 -4.97
C THR A 211 21.62 -7.52 -5.52
N HIS A 212 22.93 -7.65 -5.80
CA HIS A 212 23.74 -6.69 -6.54
C HIS A 212 23.69 -5.25 -5.99
N GLY A 213 23.84 -4.26 -6.88
CA GLY A 213 23.80 -2.84 -6.55
C GLY A 213 22.37 -2.34 -6.28
N GLU A 214 22.26 -1.03 -6.12
CA GLU A 214 20.98 -0.35 -6.06
C GLU A 214 20.20 -0.55 -7.37
N ILE A 215 18.90 -0.76 -7.27
CA ILE A 215 18.06 -1.08 -8.42
C ILE A 215 17.73 0.17 -9.23
N GLN A 216 17.96 0.12 -10.54
CA GLN A 216 17.81 1.28 -11.42
C GLN A 216 17.03 0.94 -12.69
N SER A 217 17.15 -0.28 -13.20
CA SER A 217 16.47 -0.72 -14.42
C SER A 217 15.20 -1.53 -14.13
N ILE A 218 14.32 -1.65 -15.13
CA ILE A 218 13.14 -2.52 -15.05
C ILE A 218 13.48 -3.97 -14.65
N THR A 219 14.63 -4.49 -15.12
CA THR A 219 15.12 -5.81 -14.75
C THR A 219 15.47 -5.87 -13.26
N ASP A 220 16.15 -4.85 -12.73
CA ASP A 220 16.55 -4.82 -11.32
C ASP A 220 15.32 -4.77 -10.41
N TYR A 221 14.32 -3.93 -10.74
CA TYR A 221 13.06 -3.89 -9.99
C TYR A 221 12.34 -5.25 -10.04
N ARG A 222 12.22 -5.88 -11.22
CA ARG A 222 11.59 -7.21 -11.36
C ARG A 222 12.30 -8.30 -10.55
N LEU A 223 13.63 -8.26 -10.49
CA LEU A 223 14.44 -9.17 -9.67
C LEU A 223 14.24 -8.89 -8.18
N ARG A 224 14.17 -7.61 -7.77
CA ARG A 224 13.90 -7.23 -6.38
C ARG A 224 12.52 -7.69 -5.91
N TYR A 225 11.48 -7.48 -6.71
CA TYR A 225 10.16 -8.03 -6.41
C TYR A 225 10.16 -9.56 -6.40
N GLY A 226 10.88 -10.19 -7.33
CA GLY A 226 11.08 -11.65 -7.36
C GLY A 226 11.68 -12.16 -6.04
N LEU A 227 12.72 -11.49 -5.53
CA LEU A 227 13.36 -11.81 -4.26
C LEU A 227 12.37 -11.70 -3.09
N TYR A 228 11.71 -10.55 -2.94
CA TYR A 228 10.80 -10.30 -1.82
C TYR A 228 9.60 -11.25 -1.85
N LYS A 229 8.95 -11.40 -3.01
CA LYS A 229 7.77 -12.26 -3.18
C LYS A 229 8.07 -13.75 -3.18
N SER A 230 9.34 -14.16 -3.19
CA SER A 230 9.73 -15.57 -3.00
C SER A 230 9.63 -16.02 -1.54
N ASP A 231 9.44 -15.10 -0.59
CA ASP A 231 9.26 -15.44 0.82
C ASP A 231 7.91 -16.15 1.06
N ALA A 232 7.97 -17.31 1.72
CA ALA A 232 6.79 -18.15 1.95
C ALA A 232 5.76 -17.53 2.91
N ASP A 233 6.20 -16.77 3.91
CA ASP A 233 5.29 -16.12 4.86
C ASP A 233 4.55 -14.96 4.18
N LEU A 234 5.23 -14.23 3.28
CA LEU A 234 4.60 -13.19 2.45
C LEU A 234 3.61 -13.80 1.45
N GLN A 235 3.95 -14.91 0.79
CA GLN A 235 3.02 -15.62 -0.09
C GLN A 235 1.78 -16.11 0.68
N ALA A 236 1.95 -16.63 1.89
CA ALA A 236 0.84 -17.06 2.73
C ALA A 236 -0.11 -15.89 3.05
N ALA A 237 0.43 -14.71 3.38
CA ALA A 237 -0.36 -13.52 3.65
C ALA A 237 -1.14 -13.00 2.41
N HIS A 238 -0.52 -13.03 1.22
CA HIS A 238 -1.20 -12.69 -0.05
C HIS A 238 -2.31 -13.69 -0.41
N ALA A 239 -2.10 -14.97 -0.11
CA ALA A 239 -3.10 -16.00 -0.39
C ALA A 239 -4.27 -16.00 0.60
N ALA A 240 -4.13 -15.40 1.79
CA ALA A 240 -5.11 -15.51 2.88
C ALA A 240 -6.29 -14.52 2.80
N ALA A 241 -6.08 -13.34 2.21
CA ALA A 241 -7.05 -12.24 2.16
C ALA A 241 -6.80 -11.32 0.95
N PRO A 242 -7.78 -10.50 0.52
CA PRO A 242 -7.55 -9.44 -0.46
C PRO A 242 -6.75 -8.28 0.13
N TRP A 243 -5.91 -7.65 -0.70
CA TRP A 243 -5.04 -6.55 -0.32
C TRP A 243 -5.47 -5.23 -0.99
N PHE A 244 -5.49 -4.16 -0.21
CA PHE A 244 -5.36 -2.80 -0.71
C PHE A 244 -3.90 -2.39 -0.55
N VAL A 245 -3.18 -2.28 -1.66
CA VAL A 245 -1.77 -1.86 -1.63
C VAL A 245 -1.63 -0.40 -2.03
N SER A 246 -0.69 0.27 -1.38
CA SER A 246 -0.11 1.53 -1.82
C SER A 246 1.42 1.39 -1.90
N PHE A 247 2.05 2.27 -2.65
CA PHE A 247 3.50 2.46 -2.57
C PHE A 247 3.80 3.61 -1.61
N ASP A 248 5.01 3.61 -1.11
CA ASP A 248 5.66 4.75 -0.48
C ASP A 248 6.93 5.11 -1.28
N ASP A 249 8.02 5.50 -0.63
CA ASP A 249 9.23 5.96 -1.30
C ASP A 249 10.09 4.81 -1.83
N HIS A 250 10.35 3.79 -1.01
CA HIS A 250 11.33 2.75 -1.33
C HIS A 250 10.92 1.79 -2.45
N GLU A 251 9.66 1.85 -2.92
CA GLU A 251 9.27 1.26 -4.20
C GLU A 251 10.00 1.85 -5.40
N VAL A 252 10.56 3.06 -5.26
CA VAL A 252 11.31 3.79 -6.29
C VAL A 252 12.72 4.11 -5.79
N ASP A 253 12.82 5.04 -4.83
CA ASP A 253 14.05 5.61 -4.30
C ASP A 253 13.75 6.37 -2.99
N ASN A 254 14.57 6.23 -1.95
CA ASN A 254 14.32 6.83 -0.65
C ASN A 254 13.94 8.33 -0.75
N ASP A 255 12.91 8.71 -0.01
CA ASP A 255 12.41 10.08 0.16
C ASP A 255 12.00 10.83 -1.13
N TRP A 256 11.77 10.17 -2.27
CA TRP A 256 11.35 10.88 -3.49
C TRP A 256 10.06 11.72 -3.33
N ALA A 257 9.96 12.86 -4.01
CA ALA A 257 8.86 13.80 -3.85
C ALA A 257 8.44 14.45 -5.17
N GLY A 258 7.22 14.09 -5.61
CA GLY A 258 6.78 14.49 -6.94
C GLY A 258 7.81 14.03 -7.97
N ASP A 259 8.39 14.97 -8.71
CA ASP A 259 9.34 14.67 -9.79
C ASP A 259 10.82 14.71 -9.37
N TYR A 260 11.12 14.76 -8.06
CA TYR A 260 12.47 14.86 -7.51
C TYR A 260 12.85 13.62 -6.69
N ASP A 261 14.13 13.25 -6.74
CA ASP A 261 14.77 12.28 -5.84
C ASP A 261 15.62 12.98 -4.78
N GLN A 262 16.20 12.19 -3.87
CA GLN A 262 17.08 12.68 -2.80
C GLN A 262 18.50 13.07 -3.29
N ASP A 263 18.91 12.59 -4.45
CA ASP A 263 20.30 12.70 -4.94
C ASP A 263 20.54 13.97 -5.79
N GLY A 264 19.50 14.77 -6.03
CA GLY A 264 19.57 15.93 -6.91
C GLY A 264 19.69 15.57 -8.38
N THR A 265 19.19 14.39 -8.77
CA THR A 265 19.13 13.96 -10.16
C THR A 265 18.20 14.89 -10.94
N PRO A 266 18.54 15.27 -12.20
CA PRO A 266 17.62 16.00 -13.04
C PRO A 266 16.26 15.28 -13.15
N PRO A 267 15.12 15.98 -12.93
CA PRO A 267 13.80 15.36 -12.89
C PRO A 267 13.49 14.47 -14.10
N GLU A 268 13.87 14.87 -15.31
CA GLU A 268 13.66 14.10 -16.53
C GLU A 268 14.35 12.72 -16.52
N LEU A 269 15.45 12.56 -15.79
CA LEU A 269 16.16 11.30 -15.63
C LEU A 269 15.55 10.46 -14.50
N PHE A 270 15.24 11.07 -13.36
CA PHE A 270 14.55 10.38 -12.26
C PHE A 270 13.21 9.80 -12.71
N LEU A 271 12.45 10.56 -13.52
CA LEU A 271 11.18 10.09 -14.07
C LEU A 271 11.32 8.83 -14.94
N MET A 272 12.48 8.58 -15.55
CA MET A 272 12.74 7.30 -16.23
C MET A 272 12.82 6.14 -15.24
N ARG A 273 13.52 6.33 -14.11
CA ARG A 273 13.58 5.35 -13.01
C ARG A 273 12.19 5.10 -12.42
N ARG A 274 11.44 6.17 -12.12
CA ARG A 274 10.07 6.08 -11.59
C ARG A 274 9.13 5.33 -12.53
N ALA A 275 9.23 5.53 -13.85
CA ALA A 275 8.45 4.78 -14.83
C ALA A 275 8.73 3.27 -14.79
N MET A 276 10.00 2.88 -14.69
CA MET A 276 10.40 1.47 -14.57
C MET A 276 9.93 0.86 -13.24
N ALA A 277 10.06 1.61 -12.14
CA ALA A 277 9.61 1.22 -10.81
C ALA A 277 8.09 0.99 -10.76
N MET A 278 7.30 1.94 -11.27
CA MET A 278 5.83 1.84 -11.32
C MET A 278 5.35 0.69 -12.21
N GLN A 279 6.02 0.44 -13.33
CA GLN A 279 5.73 -0.74 -14.15
C GLN A 279 5.98 -2.03 -13.35
N ALA A 280 7.14 -2.16 -12.72
CA ALA A 280 7.44 -3.33 -11.89
C ALA A 280 6.47 -3.48 -10.71
N TYR A 281 6.07 -2.38 -10.07
CA TYR A 281 5.06 -2.39 -9.00
C TYR A 281 3.72 -2.94 -9.52
N TYR A 282 3.21 -2.43 -10.65
CA TYR A 282 1.99 -2.95 -11.27
C TYR A 282 2.08 -4.45 -11.59
N GLU A 283 3.21 -4.89 -12.13
CA GLU A 283 3.47 -6.29 -12.48
C GLU A 283 3.40 -7.23 -11.27
N HIS A 284 3.67 -6.73 -10.05
CA HIS A 284 3.81 -7.55 -8.84
C HIS A 284 2.71 -7.35 -7.80
N MET A 285 1.74 -6.49 -8.08
CA MET A 285 0.64 -6.14 -7.19
C MET A 285 -0.73 -6.49 -7.79
N PRO A 286 -1.71 -6.90 -6.95
CA PRO A 286 -3.05 -7.28 -7.40
C PRO A 286 -3.94 -6.04 -7.66
N LEU A 287 -3.52 -5.21 -8.62
CA LEU A 287 -4.17 -3.95 -8.97
C LEU A 287 -5.08 -4.09 -10.18
N ARG A 288 -6.11 -3.23 -10.23
CA ARG A 288 -6.99 -3.13 -11.40
C ARG A 288 -6.26 -2.47 -12.56
N ARG A 289 -6.73 -2.70 -13.78
CA ARG A 289 -6.19 -2.10 -15.01
C ARG A 289 -6.23 -0.57 -14.99
N ARG A 290 -7.14 0.05 -14.23
CA ARG A 290 -7.17 1.51 -14.01
C ARG A 290 -5.87 2.07 -13.40
N SER A 291 -5.10 1.22 -12.73
CA SER A 291 -3.80 1.54 -12.14
C SER A 291 -2.63 1.16 -13.03
N MET A 292 -2.86 0.67 -14.26
CA MET A 292 -1.78 0.48 -15.24
C MET A 292 -1.03 1.81 -15.44
N PRO A 293 0.30 1.84 -15.26
CA PRO A 293 1.06 3.09 -15.33
C PRO A 293 1.13 3.63 -16.76
N VAL A 294 1.24 4.95 -16.86
CA VAL A 294 1.50 5.68 -18.11
C VAL A 294 2.76 6.52 -17.91
N GLY A 295 3.88 6.02 -18.43
CA GLY A 295 5.19 6.59 -18.14
C GLY A 295 5.48 6.53 -16.64
N ALA A 296 5.86 7.68 -16.06
CA ALA A 296 6.17 7.82 -14.66
C ALA A 296 4.95 8.15 -13.78
N GLN A 297 3.72 7.87 -14.23
CA GLN A 297 2.51 8.15 -13.45
C GLN A 297 1.66 6.91 -13.29
N MET A 298 1.10 6.74 -12.10
CA MET A 298 0.24 5.62 -11.75
C MET A 298 -0.95 6.12 -10.92
N ARG A 299 -2.18 5.70 -11.25
CA ARG A 299 -3.34 6.03 -10.41
C ARG A 299 -3.42 5.07 -9.23
N MET A 300 -2.91 5.50 -8.08
CA MET A 300 -2.94 4.71 -6.84
C MET A 300 -4.05 5.09 -5.88
N TYR A 301 -4.28 6.39 -5.64
CA TYR A 301 -5.34 6.77 -4.72
C TYR A 301 -6.71 6.31 -5.24
N ARG A 302 -7.50 5.74 -4.33
CA ARG A 302 -8.82 5.14 -4.62
C ARG A 302 -9.59 4.91 -3.33
N ASP A 303 -10.89 4.65 -3.48
CA ASP A 303 -11.77 4.37 -2.35
C ASP A 303 -12.43 2.99 -2.43
N ALA A 304 -12.93 2.53 -1.29
CA ALA A 304 -13.69 1.28 -1.18
C ALA A 304 -14.80 1.41 -0.13
N ARG A 305 -15.99 0.89 -0.45
CA ARG A 305 -17.16 0.93 0.43
C ARG A 305 -17.43 -0.44 1.05
N PHE A 306 -17.50 -0.48 2.38
CA PHE A 306 -17.77 -1.69 3.16
C PHE A 306 -19.16 -1.61 3.79
N GLY A 307 -20.19 -1.88 2.98
CA GLY A 307 -21.57 -1.78 3.47
C GLY A 307 -21.92 -0.36 3.94
N ASP A 308 -22.78 -0.28 4.94
CA ASP A 308 -23.07 0.97 5.66
C ASP A 308 -22.05 1.30 6.77
N LEU A 309 -21.04 0.45 6.97
CA LEU A 309 -20.12 0.55 8.11
C LEU A 309 -18.94 1.50 7.85
N MET A 310 -18.21 1.31 6.75
CA MET A 310 -16.98 2.07 6.52
C MET A 310 -16.83 2.49 5.05
N GLN A 311 -16.39 3.73 4.85
CA GLN A 311 -15.80 4.20 3.59
C GLN A 311 -14.29 4.33 3.80
N GLY A 312 -13.50 3.60 3.02
CA GLY A 312 -12.03 3.71 3.03
C GLY A 312 -11.53 4.60 1.91
N PHE A 313 -10.58 5.48 2.22
CA PHE A 313 -9.82 6.30 1.28
C PHE A 313 -8.35 5.91 1.39
N PHE A 314 -7.82 5.28 0.34
CA PHE A 314 -6.43 4.85 0.25
C PHE A 314 -5.68 5.89 -0.56
N LEU A 315 -4.67 6.53 0.04
CA LEU A 315 -4.00 7.70 -0.50
C LEU A 315 -2.68 7.38 -1.20
N ASP A 316 -2.22 8.33 -1.99
CA ASP A 316 -0.86 8.44 -2.52
C ASP A 316 -0.25 9.76 -2.01
N THR A 317 0.76 9.69 -1.16
CA THR A 317 1.44 10.86 -0.58
C THR A 317 2.84 11.05 -1.12
N ARG A 318 3.21 10.40 -2.22
CA ARG A 318 4.54 10.58 -2.87
C ARG A 318 4.44 11.19 -4.26
N GLN A 319 3.51 10.73 -5.11
CA GLN A 319 3.49 11.14 -6.53
C GLN A 319 3.15 12.62 -6.76
N TYR A 320 2.43 13.24 -5.83
CA TYR A 320 1.87 14.58 -6.02
C TYR A 320 2.33 15.60 -4.98
N ARG A 321 3.21 15.21 -4.06
CA ARG A 321 3.70 16.11 -3.01
C ARG A 321 4.72 17.10 -3.54
N SER A 322 4.84 18.24 -2.88
CA SER A 322 5.98 19.13 -3.03
C SER A 322 7.24 18.49 -2.47
N ASP A 323 8.41 18.87 -2.99
CA ASP A 323 9.72 18.50 -2.42
C ASP A 323 9.86 18.95 -0.96
N GLN A 324 10.50 18.17 -0.09
CA GLN A 324 10.54 18.37 1.36
C GLN A 324 11.13 19.74 1.75
N ALA A 325 10.61 20.32 2.83
CA ALA A 325 11.11 21.60 3.30
C ALA A 325 12.49 21.42 3.95
N TYR A 326 13.31 22.49 3.95
CA TYR A 326 14.57 22.55 4.68
C TYR A 326 15.57 21.43 4.37
N GLY A 327 15.58 20.93 3.13
CA GLY A 327 16.53 19.90 2.70
C GLY A 327 16.28 18.52 3.30
N ASP A 328 15.04 18.25 3.69
CA ASP A 328 14.58 17.00 4.31
C ASP A 328 15.26 16.61 5.63
N ASP A 329 15.73 17.61 6.38
CA ASP A 329 16.28 17.38 7.71
C ASP A 329 15.19 17.34 8.79
N ASP A 330 15.47 16.64 9.90
CA ASP A 330 14.74 16.89 11.14
C ASP A 330 15.15 18.24 11.72
N VAL A 331 14.28 19.23 11.61
CA VAL A 331 14.54 20.61 12.03
C VAL A 331 13.37 21.23 12.76
N VAL A 332 13.62 22.40 13.35
CA VAL A 332 12.55 23.26 13.86
C VAL A 332 11.70 23.71 12.68
N GLN A 333 10.38 23.52 12.78
CA GLN A 333 9.44 23.99 11.76
C GLN A 333 9.56 25.52 11.58
N GLY A 334 9.87 25.95 10.36
CA GLY A 334 9.83 27.35 9.95
C GLY A 334 8.51 27.73 9.23
N PRO A 335 8.42 28.93 8.65
CA PRO A 335 7.20 29.40 7.97
C PRO A 335 6.84 28.57 6.72
N ASP A 336 7.80 27.89 6.09
CA ASP A 336 7.58 27.23 4.80
C ASP A 336 6.66 26.01 4.92
N VAL A 337 6.68 25.28 6.05
CA VAL A 337 5.74 24.15 6.27
C VAL A 337 4.28 24.60 6.30
N TYR A 338 4.04 25.90 6.53
CA TYR A 338 2.71 26.52 6.53
C TYR A 338 2.38 27.27 5.23
N SER A 339 3.25 27.20 4.22
CA SER A 339 3.04 27.86 2.94
C SER A 339 1.87 27.23 2.15
N PRO A 340 0.97 28.05 1.57
CA PRO A 340 -0.10 27.54 0.70
C PRO A 340 0.40 26.99 -0.64
N ASP A 341 1.67 27.25 -0.99
CA ASP A 341 2.27 26.79 -2.25
C ASP A 341 2.80 25.35 -2.15
N ARG A 342 2.67 24.71 -0.98
CA ARG A 342 3.14 23.36 -0.71
C ARG A 342 1.99 22.41 -0.44
N THR A 343 2.12 21.18 -0.94
CA THR A 343 1.07 20.16 -0.85
C THR A 343 1.64 18.78 -0.52
N MET A 344 0.89 17.99 0.25
CA MET A 344 1.19 16.56 0.48
C MET A 344 0.55 15.65 -0.58
N MET A 345 -0.57 16.05 -1.18
CA MET A 345 -1.39 15.17 -2.02
C MET A 345 -1.66 15.73 -3.42
N GLY A 346 -1.32 17.00 -3.68
CA GLY A 346 -1.77 17.72 -4.86
C GLY A 346 -3.27 18.04 -4.83
N ASP A 347 -3.67 19.05 -5.60
CA ASP A 347 -5.03 19.60 -5.58
C ASP A 347 -6.11 18.56 -5.97
N ALA A 348 -5.79 17.69 -6.95
CA ALA A 348 -6.75 16.74 -7.48
C ALA A 348 -7.13 15.64 -6.48
N GLN A 349 -6.14 15.09 -5.75
CA GLN A 349 -6.38 14.09 -4.72
C GLN A 349 -6.98 14.72 -3.47
N GLU A 350 -6.52 15.91 -3.06
CA GLU A 350 -7.11 16.62 -1.92
C GLU A 350 -8.60 16.92 -2.16
N GLY A 351 -8.93 17.49 -3.32
CA GLY A 351 -10.30 17.75 -3.72
C GLY A 351 -11.15 16.47 -3.73
N TRP A 352 -10.63 15.38 -4.29
CA TRP A 352 -11.29 14.07 -4.29
C TRP A 352 -11.56 13.54 -2.87
N LEU A 353 -10.59 13.65 -1.96
CA LEU A 353 -10.71 13.19 -0.58
C LEU A 353 -11.77 13.99 0.18
N PHE A 354 -11.73 15.32 0.09
CA PHE A 354 -12.67 16.21 0.78
C PHE A 354 -14.11 16.00 0.30
N ASP A 355 -14.27 15.92 -1.01
CA ASP A 355 -15.54 15.55 -1.64
C ASP A 355 -16.04 14.18 -1.16
N GLY A 356 -15.16 13.19 -1.09
CA GLY A 356 -15.47 11.85 -0.62
C GLY A 356 -15.92 11.83 0.84
N LEU A 357 -15.17 12.48 1.72
CA LEU A 357 -15.48 12.60 3.15
C LEU A 357 -16.83 13.28 3.37
N THR A 358 -17.08 14.40 2.67
CA THR A 358 -18.34 15.14 2.76
C THR A 358 -19.54 14.33 2.26
N ARG A 359 -19.38 13.56 1.18
CA ARG A 359 -20.46 12.73 0.62
C ARG A 359 -20.66 11.41 1.34
N SER A 360 -19.72 10.97 2.16
CA SER A 360 -19.77 9.65 2.78
C SER A 360 -20.94 9.54 3.76
N THR A 361 -21.81 8.57 3.48
CA THR A 361 -22.90 8.16 4.39
C THR A 361 -22.52 6.96 5.27
N ALA A 362 -21.26 6.52 5.23
CA ALA A 362 -20.81 5.40 6.05
C ALA A 362 -20.78 5.79 7.53
N ARG A 363 -20.82 4.79 8.42
CA ARG A 363 -20.66 5.04 9.85
C ARG A 363 -19.29 5.57 10.21
N TRP A 364 -18.26 5.05 9.57
CA TRP A 364 -16.85 5.42 9.71
C TRP A 364 -16.25 5.78 8.36
N ASN A 365 -15.28 6.69 8.39
CA ASN A 365 -14.39 7.02 7.29
C ASN A 365 -12.97 6.63 7.72
N LEU A 366 -12.25 5.92 6.85
CA LEU A 366 -10.85 5.58 7.05
C LEU A 366 -9.99 6.37 6.07
N VAL A 367 -8.98 7.07 6.58
CA VAL A 367 -7.89 7.65 5.78
C VAL A 367 -6.68 6.75 5.94
N ALA A 368 -6.37 5.98 4.91
CA ALA A 368 -5.28 5.00 4.89
C ALA A 368 -4.16 5.50 3.98
N GLN A 369 -2.96 5.69 4.53
CA GLN A 369 -1.89 6.43 3.86
C GLN A 369 -0.51 6.02 4.38
N GLN A 370 0.54 6.62 3.84
CA GLN A 370 1.94 6.19 3.99
C GLN A 370 2.58 6.74 5.28
N VAL A 371 2.63 8.07 5.40
CA VAL A 371 3.51 8.78 6.34
C VAL A 371 2.75 9.39 7.51
N ARG A 372 3.38 9.57 8.66
CA ARG A 372 2.74 10.08 9.88
C ARG A 372 1.95 11.38 9.69
N LEU A 373 0.64 11.36 9.99
CA LEU A 373 -0.22 12.55 9.93
C LEU A 373 -0.08 13.44 11.16
N MET A 374 0.13 12.87 12.36
CA MET A 374 0.39 13.61 13.60
C MET A 374 1.58 14.57 13.46
N ASN A 375 1.40 15.83 13.89
CA ASN A 375 2.50 16.78 14.04
C ASN A 375 3.37 16.43 15.26
N MET A 376 4.24 15.44 15.12
CA MET A 376 5.05 14.91 16.23
C MET A 376 6.39 15.62 16.34
N HIS A 377 6.67 16.15 17.52
CA HIS A 377 7.94 16.78 17.89
C HIS A 377 8.76 15.87 18.80
N TYR A 378 10.08 15.92 18.65
CA TYR A 378 11.06 15.20 19.47
C TYR A 378 12.39 15.96 19.48
N THR A 379 13.39 15.43 20.16
CA THR A 379 14.74 15.99 20.21
C THR A 379 15.78 14.96 19.79
N LYS A 380 16.91 15.43 19.26
CA LYS A 380 18.10 14.60 19.03
C LYS A 380 18.98 14.58 20.29
N PRO A 381 19.71 13.48 20.57
CA PRO A 381 20.64 13.43 21.70
C PRO A 381 21.60 14.63 21.73
N GLY A 382 21.68 15.30 22.88
CA GLY A 382 22.52 16.48 23.06
C GLY A 382 21.97 17.79 22.50
N LYS A 383 20.71 17.83 22.05
CA LYS A 383 19.98 19.04 21.67
C LYS A 383 18.65 19.11 22.42
N ASP A 384 18.36 20.24 23.04
CA ASP A 384 17.10 20.44 23.79
C ASP A 384 16.00 21.13 22.98
N VAL A 385 16.24 21.39 21.69
CA VAL A 385 15.29 22.08 20.82
C VAL A 385 14.39 21.06 20.13
N PRO A 386 13.05 21.14 20.28
CA PRO A 386 12.12 20.28 19.58
C PRO A 386 12.21 20.48 18.07
N ILE A 387 12.26 19.37 17.35
CA ILE A 387 12.33 19.27 15.90
C ILE A 387 11.25 18.30 15.39
N ALA A 388 10.94 18.38 14.11
CA ALA A 388 10.06 17.45 13.42
C ALA A 388 10.67 17.03 12.08
N SER A 389 10.27 15.87 11.56
CA SER A 389 10.69 15.38 10.25
C SER A 389 9.95 16.11 9.13
N MET A 390 10.68 16.55 8.11
CA MET A 390 10.14 17.29 6.96
C MET A 390 9.56 16.40 5.86
N ASP A 391 9.89 15.10 5.87
CA ASP A 391 9.27 14.09 5.01
C ASP A 391 7.82 13.74 5.41
N GLN A 392 7.51 13.84 6.70
CA GLN A 392 6.20 13.53 7.28
C GLN A 392 5.22 14.70 7.15
N TRP A 393 3.95 14.55 7.55
CA TRP A 393 2.98 15.66 7.50
C TRP A 393 3.39 16.89 8.34
N SER A 394 4.30 16.74 9.30
CA SER A 394 4.97 17.86 9.98
C SER A 394 5.71 18.82 9.02
N GLY A 395 6.16 18.36 7.85
CA GLY A 395 6.71 19.20 6.79
C GLY A 395 5.67 19.91 5.92
N TYR A 396 4.38 19.58 6.08
CA TYR A 396 3.27 19.99 5.21
C TYR A 396 2.07 20.48 6.03
N MET A 397 2.32 21.26 7.07
CA MET A 397 1.31 21.74 8.02
C MET A 397 0.16 22.53 7.37
N TYR A 398 0.39 23.21 6.24
CA TYR A 398 -0.72 23.82 5.48
C TYR A 398 -1.73 22.77 4.99
N SER A 399 -1.25 21.69 4.37
CA SER A 399 -2.10 20.57 3.92
C SER A 399 -2.75 19.85 5.11
N GLN A 400 -1.98 19.62 6.18
CA GLN A 400 -2.51 18.99 7.41
C GLN A 400 -3.67 19.79 8.00
N ARG A 401 -3.51 21.12 8.14
CA ARG A 401 -4.57 22.01 8.65
C ARG A 401 -5.83 21.96 7.81
N ARG A 402 -5.69 21.93 6.47
CA ARG A 402 -6.85 21.82 5.57
C ARG A 402 -7.60 20.51 5.79
N LEU A 403 -6.89 19.38 5.84
CA LEU A 403 -7.49 18.08 6.11
C LEU A 403 -8.18 18.05 7.47
N LEU A 404 -7.50 18.47 8.54
CA LEU A 404 -8.08 18.47 9.88
C LEU A 404 -9.25 19.47 10.02
N SER A 405 -9.19 20.64 9.37
CA SER A 405 -10.34 21.55 9.30
C SER A 405 -11.52 20.90 8.59
N HIS A 406 -11.29 20.28 7.43
CA HIS A 406 -12.34 19.61 6.68
C HIS A 406 -13.00 18.49 7.50
N ILE A 407 -12.20 17.69 8.22
CA ILE A 407 -12.71 16.64 9.10
C ILE A 407 -13.56 17.25 10.23
N ALA A 408 -13.03 18.26 10.91
CA ALA A 408 -13.72 18.92 12.01
C ALA A 408 -15.06 19.54 11.59
N ASP A 409 -15.12 20.11 10.38
CA ASP A 409 -16.28 20.87 9.90
C ASP A 409 -17.35 19.98 9.25
N HIS A 410 -16.96 18.86 8.62
CA HIS A 410 -17.87 18.05 7.80
C HIS A 410 -18.09 16.62 8.29
N CYS A 411 -17.17 16.05 9.06
CA CYS A 411 -17.26 14.66 9.52
C CYS A 411 -16.67 14.45 10.93
N PRO A 412 -17.13 15.23 11.95
CA PRO A 412 -16.57 15.15 13.29
C PRO A 412 -16.85 13.80 13.95
N GLY A 413 -15.80 13.16 14.47
CA GLY A 413 -15.90 11.96 15.30
C GLY A 413 -16.21 10.67 14.55
N ASN A 414 -16.05 10.62 13.23
CA ASN A 414 -16.18 9.37 12.48
C ASN A 414 -15.03 9.10 11.50
N VAL A 415 -13.95 9.87 11.56
CA VAL A 415 -12.74 9.63 10.75
C VAL A 415 -11.67 8.98 11.62
N MET A 416 -10.99 7.98 11.06
CA MET A 416 -9.82 7.35 11.66
C MET A 416 -8.69 7.32 10.63
N THR A 417 -7.45 7.49 11.08
CA THR A 417 -6.26 7.45 10.22
C THR A 417 -5.41 6.22 10.53
N VAL A 418 -4.90 5.56 9.49
CA VAL A 418 -3.86 4.54 9.61
C VAL A 418 -2.68 4.88 8.70
N SER A 419 -1.46 4.66 9.20
CA SER A 419 -0.20 5.06 8.54
C SER A 419 0.94 4.09 8.82
N GLY A 420 2.13 4.36 8.29
CA GLY A 420 3.34 3.56 8.42
C GLY A 420 4.63 4.38 8.33
N ASP A 421 5.59 3.98 7.48
CA ASP A 421 6.89 4.63 7.21
C ASP A 421 7.88 4.67 8.39
N ALA A 422 7.48 5.18 9.56
CA ALA A 422 8.39 5.57 10.64
C ALA A 422 9.06 4.40 11.40
N HIS A 423 8.90 3.15 10.94
CA HIS A 423 9.44 1.91 11.52
C HIS A 423 9.10 1.70 12.99
N ARG A 424 8.03 2.32 13.50
CA ARG A 424 7.63 2.30 14.91
C ARG A 424 6.13 2.25 15.00
N HIS A 425 5.59 1.54 15.97
CA HIS A 425 4.20 1.71 16.30
C HIS A 425 4.00 3.03 17.02
N TYR A 426 2.88 3.69 16.75
CA TYR A 426 2.29 4.55 17.75
C TYR A 426 0.76 4.61 17.63
N ALA A 427 0.14 5.07 18.71
CA ALA A 427 -1.25 5.47 18.73
C ALA A 427 -1.38 6.83 19.41
N GLY A 428 -2.18 7.73 18.83
CA GLY A 428 -2.43 9.03 19.43
C GLY A 428 -3.48 9.85 18.69
N ASP A 429 -3.74 11.03 19.24
CA ASP A 429 -4.82 11.90 18.78
C ASP A 429 -4.33 12.97 17.81
N LEU A 430 -5.14 13.25 16.79
CA LEU A 430 -4.89 14.29 15.81
C LEU A 430 -5.53 15.58 16.28
N VAL A 431 -4.69 16.50 16.77
CA VAL A 431 -5.12 17.81 17.24
C VAL A 431 -4.94 18.84 16.15
N HIS A 432 -6.00 19.63 15.89
CA HIS A 432 -5.88 20.78 15.02
C HIS A 432 -5.18 21.91 15.78
N ASP A 433 -3.96 22.22 15.38
CA ASP A 433 -3.05 23.15 16.07
C ASP A 433 -3.64 24.55 16.35
N GLN A 434 -4.40 25.14 15.42
CA GLN A 434 -5.07 26.43 15.61
C GLN A 434 -6.35 26.37 16.46
N ARG A 435 -7.02 25.22 16.50
CA ARG A 435 -8.26 25.04 17.28
C ARG A 435 -7.98 24.51 18.69
N GLY A 436 -6.87 23.81 18.88
CA GLY A 436 -6.49 23.16 20.14
C GLY A 436 -7.40 21.98 20.52
N THR A 437 -8.13 21.41 19.55
CA THR A 437 -9.10 20.34 19.77
C THR A 437 -8.71 19.06 19.06
N ILE A 438 -9.00 17.92 19.68
CA ILE A 438 -8.91 16.60 19.05
C ILE A 438 -9.96 16.52 17.92
N VAL A 439 -9.51 16.19 16.72
CA VAL A 439 -10.35 16.10 15.51
C VAL A 439 -10.55 14.66 15.07
N SER A 440 -9.52 13.83 15.21
CA SER A 440 -9.45 12.44 14.78
C SER A 440 -8.37 11.72 15.59
N SER A 441 -8.09 10.46 15.27
CA SER A 441 -7.03 9.67 15.88
C SER A 441 -6.27 8.88 14.83
N GLU A 442 -5.01 8.55 15.12
CA GLU A 442 -4.11 7.85 14.21
C GLU A 442 -3.49 6.61 14.86
N PHE A 443 -3.49 5.52 14.09
CA PHE A 443 -2.68 4.33 14.35
C PHE A 443 -1.57 4.23 13.32
N LEU A 444 -0.33 4.44 13.74
CA LEU A 444 0.83 4.20 12.89
C LEU A 444 1.33 2.77 13.11
N ALA A 445 1.38 2.01 12.02
CA ALA A 445 1.91 0.66 11.99
C ALA A 445 3.44 0.71 11.99
N THR A 446 4.04 -0.08 12.88
CA THR A 446 5.46 -0.39 12.75
C THR A 446 5.71 -1.18 11.45
N SER A 447 6.99 -1.36 11.17
CA SER A 447 7.51 -2.17 10.09
C SER A 447 7.35 -3.66 10.33
N ILE A 448 7.18 -4.40 9.23
CA ILE A 448 7.29 -5.86 9.23
C ILE A 448 8.72 -6.29 9.63
N THR A 449 9.76 -5.62 9.11
CA THR A 449 11.16 -5.95 9.44
C THR A 449 12.11 -4.76 9.49
N SER A 450 11.85 -3.66 8.78
CA SER A 450 12.75 -2.51 8.74
C SER A 450 13.03 -1.95 10.15
N GLY A 451 14.29 -1.70 10.49
CA GLY A 451 14.71 -1.39 11.87
C GLY A 451 15.09 -2.61 12.72
N ALA A 452 15.12 -3.82 12.15
CA ALA A 452 15.51 -5.08 12.79
C ALA A 452 14.69 -5.41 14.06
N ASP A 453 15.28 -5.89 15.16
CA ASP A 453 14.50 -6.30 16.35
C ASP A 453 13.91 -5.13 17.16
N GLY A 454 14.50 -3.93 17.02
CA GLY A 454 14.20 -2.79 17.89
C GLY A 454 14.56 -3.03 19.36
N VAL A 455 14.17 -2.12 20.22
CA VAL A 455 14.45 -2.17 21.67
C VAL A 455 13.19 -2.07 22.55
N GLY A 456 12.03 -1.74 22.00
CA GLY A 456 10.81 -1.52 22.77
C GLY A 456 10.41 -0.05 22.81
N ASP A 457 10.03 0.42 23.98
CA ASP A 457 9.68 1.82 24.26
C ASP A 457 10.70 2.49 25.20
N ASP A 458 11.78 1.80 25.52
CA ASP A 458 12.86 2.25 26.40
C ASP A 458 14.05 2.83 25.59
N ASP A 459 13.76 3.84 24.77
CA ASP A 459 14.78 4.55 24.02
C ASP A 459 14.59 6.08 24.07
N ASP A 460 15.68 6.80 23.85
CA ASP A 460 15.71 8.27 23.96
C ASP A 460 14.73 8.95 23.02
N PHE A 461 14.53 8.40 21.81
CA PHE A 461 13.58 8.94 20.85
C PHE A 461 12.14 8.78 21.35
N THR A 462 11.74 7.59 21.80
CA THR A 462 10.40 7.37 22.38
C THR A 462 10.14 8.28 23.58
N ARG A 463 11.12 8.40 24.49
CA ARG A 463 10.99 9.28 25.67
C ARG A 463 10.82 10.74 25.26
N SER A 464 11.64 11.21 24.32
CA SER A 464 11.60 12.58 23.85
C SER A 464 10.30 12.90 23.10
N ALA A 465 9.85 12.00 22.21
CA ALA A 465 8.60 12.17 21.48
C ALA A 465 7.40 12.26 22.42
N LYS A 466 7.31 11.37 23.42
CA LYS A 466 6.25 11.42 24.45
C LYS A 466 6.31 12.69 25.31
N ALA A 467 7.50 13.23 25.56
CA ALA A 467 7.67 14.46 26.34
C ALA A 467 7.26 15.73 25.57
N HIS A 468 7.43 15.74 24.24
CA HIS A 468 7.19 16.92 23.39
C HIS A 468 5.90 16.85 22.59
N THR A 469 5.22 15.70 22.56
CA THR A 469 3.95 15.50 21.86
C THR A 469 2.93 14.86 22.83
N PRO A 470 2.20 15.66 23.63
CA PRO A 470 1.27 15.15 24.65
C PRO A 470 0.14 14.26 24.10
N GLU A 471 -0.19 14.39 22.82
CA GLU A 471 -1.21 13.61 22.11
C GLU A 471 -0.77 12.16 21.81
N LEU A 472 0.52 11.87 21.95
CA LEU A 472 1.12 10.56 21.70
C LEU A 472 0.93 9.64 22.92
N MET A 473 0.04 8.65 22.80
CA MET A 473 -0.35 7.80 23.94
C MET A 473 0.49 6.52 24.07
N ALA A 474 0.95 5.96 22.97
CA ALA A 474 1.77 4.77 22.92
C ALA A 474 2.77 4.87 21.79
N MET A 475 3.98 4.38 22.00
CA MET A 475 5.00 4.31 20.96
C MET A 475 6.01 3.20 21.29
N THR A 476 6.37 2.39 20.31
CA THR A 476 7.41 1.35 20.44
C THR A 476 8.07 1.09 19.08
N ASP A 477 9.35 0.75 19.09
CA ASP A 477 10.08 0.30 17.91
C ASP A 477 10.20 -1.23 17.83
N ARG A 478 9.24 -2.01 18.36
CA ARG A 478 9.17 -3.44 18.01
C ARG A 478 8.41 -3.62 16.70
N ARG A 479 8.84 -4.60 15.90
CA ARG A 479 8.25 -4.96 14.59
C ARG A 479 6.91 -5.67 14.74
N GLY A 480 6.09 -5.67 13.68
CA GLY A 480 4.74 -6.23 13.71
C GLY A 480 3.79 -5.54 12.74
N TYR A 481 2.56 -5.30 13.19
CA TYR A 481 1.47 -4.71 12.39
C TYR A 481 0.34 -4.18 13.29
N VAL A 482 -0.53 -3.33 12.76
CA VAL A 482 -1.76 -2.95 13.48
C VAL A 482 -2.89 -3.87 13.05
N LEU A 483 -3.58 -4.50 14.01
CA LEU A 483 -4.85 -5.17 13.75
C LEU A 483 -6.01 -4.24 14.13
N CYS A 484 -6.78 -3.83 13.14
CA CYS A 484 -7.94 -2.98 13.31
C CYS A 484 -9.23 -3.81 13.36
N GLU A 485 -10.12 -3.49 14.30
CA GLU A 485 -11.50 -3.97 14.34
C GLU A 485 -12.46 -2.78 14.36
N VAL A 486 -13.28 -2.67 13.32
CA VAL A 486 -14.29 -1.62 13.16
C VAL A 486 -15.64 -2.22 13.50
N GLY A 487 -16.25 -1.72 14.57
CA GLY A 487 -17.63 -2.00 14.95
C GLY A 487 -18.55 -0.82 14.62
N ARG A 488 -19.85 -0.98 14.87
CA ARG A 488 -20.86 0.05 14.57
C ARG A 488 -20.63 1.38 15.29
N ASP A 489 -20.09 1.32 16.51
CA ASP A 489 -19.92 2.46 17.41
C ASP A 489 -18.51 2.59 17.99
N THR A 490 -17.62 1.64 17.67
CA THR A 490 -16.21 1.66 18.11
C THR A 490 -15.26 1.35 16.95
N PHE A 491 -14.09 1.97 16.96
CA PHE A 491 -12.95 1.60 16.13
C PHE A 491 -11.79 1.23 17.04
N ARG A 492 -11.33 -0.02 16.98
CA ARG A 492 -10.24 -0.54 17.80
C ARG A 492 -8.98 -0.76 16.97
N GLY A 493 -7.83 -0.37 17.50
CA GLY A 493 -6.51 -0.72 16.99
C GLY A 493 -5.70 -1.47 18.04
N ASP A 494 -5.23 -2.67 17.69
CA ASP A 494 -4.27 -3.44 18.47
C ASP A 494 -2.88 -3.29 17.83
N LEU A 495 -1.92 -2.75 18.58
CA LEU A 495 -0.52 -2.64 18.17
C LEU A 495 0.16 -4.01 18.39
N LYS A 496 0.19 -4.86 17.36
CA LYS A 496 0.75 -6.21 17.45
C LYS A 496 2.26 -6.15 17.27
N ILE A 497 3.00 -6.77 18.17
CA ILE A 497 4.47 -6.79 18.13
C ILE A 497 5.02 -8.22 18.17
N LEU A 498 6.16 -8.39 17.52
CA LEU A 498 7.04 -9.54 17.67
C LEU A 498 8.16 -9.22 18.65
N ASP A 499 8.62 -10.24 19.38
CA ASP A 499 9.79 -10.15 20.25
C ASP A 499 11.12 -10.08 19.47
N THR A 500 11.15 -10.67 18.27
CA THR A 500 12.28 -10.62 17.34
C THR A 500 11.82 -10.84 15.90
N VAL A 501 12.61 -10.39 14.93
CA VAL A 501 12.50 -10.76 13.51
C VAL A 501 13.76 -11.48 13.01
N ALA A 502 14.77 -11.66 13.85
CA ALA A 502 16.05 -12.25 13.48
C ALA A 502 15.99 -13.78 13.27
N VAL A 503 14.99 -14.45 13.86
CA VAL A 503 14.85 -15.91 13.86
C VAL A 503 13.42 -16.34 13.49
N PRO A 504 13.24 -17.58 13.00
CA PRO A 504 11.90 -18.13 12.78
C PRO A 504 11.10 -18.21 14.08
N ASP A 505 9.78 -18.26 13.95
CA ASP A 505 8.81 -18.55 15.04
C ASP A 505 8.80 -17.54 16.20
N ALA A 506 9.09 -16.28 15.89
CA ALA A 506 8.92 -15.16 16.81
C ALA A 506 7.52 -15.11 17.44
N ARG A 507 7.47 -14.71 18.71
CA ARG A 507 6.23 -14.66 19.49
C ARG A 507 5.49 -13.36 19.21
N LEU A 508 4.25 -13.50 18.76
CA LEU A 508 3.31 -12.38 18.65
C LEU A 508 2.72 -12.04 20.02
N SER A 509 2.65 -10.76 20.33
CA SER A 509 1.91 -10.21 21.46
C SER A 509 1.25 -8.87 21.09
N THR A 510 0.39 -8.33 21.96
CA THR A 510 -0.21 -7.00 21.76
C THR A 510 0.44 -6.03 22.74
N TYR A 511 1.14 -5.02 22.23
CA TYR A 511 1.82 -4.01 23.03
C TYR A 511 0.81 -3.11 23.76
N ALA A 512 -0.16 -2.60 23.01
CA ALA A 512 -1.26 -1.81 23.54
C ALA A 512 -2.47 -1.90 22.60
N SER A 513 -3.64 -1.64 23.17
CA SER A 513 -4.91 -1.57 22.46
C SER A 513 -5.60 -0.26 22.78
N PHE A 514 -6.15 0.37 21.76
CA PHE A 514 -6.92 1.60 21.91
C PHE A 514 -8.23 1.52 21.14
N VAL A 515 -9.23 2.26 21.61
CA VAL A 515 -10.54 2.38 21.01
C VAL A 515 -10.89 3.85 20.85
N SER A 516 -11.44 4.22 19.69
CA SER A 516 -12.18 5.46 19.49
C SER A 516 -13.68 5.17 19.45
N GLU A 517 -14.48 6.03 20.08
CA GLU A 517 -15.95 5.94 20.08
C GLU A 517 -16.55 6.85 19.02
N ARG A 518 -17.56 6.36 18.29
CA ARG A 518 -18.20 7.13 17.24
C ARG A 518 -18.84 8.41 17.80
N GLY A 519 -18.56 9.53 17.14
CA GLY A 519 -19.02 10.86 17.53
C GLY A 519 -18.19 11.50 18.65
N LYS A 520 -17.14 10.83 19.13
CA LYS A 520 -16.24 11.34 20.17
C LYS A 520 -14.79 11.15 19.70
N PRO A 521 -14.21 12.14 18.98
CA PRO A 521 -12.80 12.10 18.61
C PRO A 521 -11.91 11.84 19.83
N GLY A 522 -10.92 10.97 19.69
CA GLY A 522 -10.02 10.61 20.77
C GLY A 522 -9.83 9.10 20.93
N LEU A 523 -8.67 8.70 21.45
CA LEU A 523 -8.36 7.33 21.82
C LEU A 523 -8.50 7.09 23.33
N HIS A 524 -8.99 5.89 23.65
CA HIS A 524 -9.01 5.35 25.01
C HIS A 524 -8.28 4.02 25.04
N ARG A 525 -7.33 3.86 25.97
CA ARG A 525 -6.65 2.58 26.17
C ARG A 525 -7.58 1.55 26.79
N VAL A 526 -7.51 0.30 26.34
CA VAL A 526 -8.39 -0.81 26.78
C VAL A 526 -7.64 -2.08 27.12
#